data_AF-A0A179HCD2-F1
#
_entry.id   AF-A0A179HCD2-F1
#
_cell.length_a   1.000
_cell.length_b   1.000
_cell.length_c   1.000
_cell.angle_alpha   90.00
_cell.angle_beta   90.00
_cell.angle_gamma   90.00
#
_symmetry.space_group_name_H-M   'P 1'
#
loop_
_entity.id
_entity.type
_entity.pdbx_description
1 polymer ?
#
loop_
_entity_poly.entity_id
_entity_poly.type
_entity_poly.pdbx_seq_one_letter_code
_entity_poly.pdbx_strand_id
1 'polypeptide(L)'
;MKVLTVLGLVSAASAHTLFTTLFINGKNQGDGTCVRMPMNGATANGPIRPVTGDDMACNRDGGKAVTYTCPAPGKATLTFEFRMYSTGEQEGAIADGHLGPCAVYVKKVDDMYKDTAAGPGWFKIWEDGLDAKTGEWCVTRLIAKKGLLSVDLPPGLPRGYYLVRPEILALHNVPAAGDPQFYAGCAQIYVQDGPEGKLDVPKEFQASIPGYVAMSSPGLTYNIYNKPLLPYPMPGPKVYIPAGPPAAGNNKPQDLSSSSPTVQKPGDFKGAVPSDCLIKNANWCAKPLAKYTSATGCWAATKQCYEQSQTCWDSAPPSGSANCKVWQDYCKSMEGVCGGGKDVSGPPAFQGKELTAKVPGDIPKPWDNHERSTGGGADTNATATATAVASAPAAVSSMPPSNGTGYGSGAAGSKTSTDGRCGGDKGQTCRGSAYGSCCSSMNWCGTSSRHCGEGCQGSFGDCK
;
A
#
# COMPACT_ATOMS: atom_id res chain seq x y z
N MET A 1 -17.20 -43.26 -27.52
CA MET A 1 -17.31 -42.18 -26.51
C MET A 1 -15.89 -41.72 -26.17
N LYS A 2 -15.53 -40.49 -26.54
CA LYS A 2 -14.38 -39.78 -25.96
C LYS A 2 -14.88 -38.38 -25.65
N VAL A 3 -15.30 -38.19 -24.40
CA VAL A 3 -15.70 -36.88 -23.88
C VAL A 3 -14.41 -36.07 -23.74
N LEU A 4 -14.24 -35.06 -24.59
CA LEU A 4 -13.20 -34.06 -24.44
C LEU A 4 -13.64 -33.13 -23.31
N THR A 5 -13.06 -33.29 -22.13
CA THR A 5 -13.28 -32.37 -21.01
C THR A 5 -12.47 -31.10 -21.27
N VAL A 6 -13.12 -30.07 -21.78
CA VAL A 6 -12.56 -28.71 -21.81
C VAL A 6 -12.52 -28.21 -20.37
N LEU A 7 -11.34 -28.22 -19.74
CA LEU A 7 -11.12 -27.42 -18.53
C LEU A 7 -11.16 -25.95 -18.93
N GLY A 8 -12.30 -25.30 -18.72
CA GLY A 8 -12.38 -23.85 -18.71
C GLY A 8 -11.54 -23.33 -17.54
N LEU A 9 -10.42 -22.68 -17.85
CA LEU A 9 -9.75 -21.78 -16.91
C LEU A 9 -10.77 -20.68 -16.57
N VAL A 10 -11.38 -20.79 -15.38
CA VAL A 10 -12.15 -19.68 -14.81
C VAL A 10 -11.13 -18.58 -14.54
N SER A 11 -11.08 -17.59 -15.42
CA SER A 11 -10.39 -16.33 -15.14
C SER A 11 -11.00 -15.78 -13.86
N ALA A 12 -10.28 -15.86 -12.75
CA ALA A 12 -10.66 -15.13 -11.56
C ALA A 12 -10.71 -13.65 -11.98
N ALA A 13 -11.91 -13.10 -12.13
CA ALA A 13 -12.09 -11.69 -12.45
C ALA A 13 -11.54 -10.90 -11.28
N SER A 14 -10.27 -10.51 -11.37
CA SER A 14 -9.66 -9.59 -10.43
C SER A 14 -10.37 -8.25 -10.61
N ALA A 15 -11.11 -7.80 -9.59
CA ALA A 15 -11.77 -6.50 -9.58
C ALA A 15 -11.03 -5.46 -8.72
N HIS A 16 -10.03 -5.92 -7.95
CA HIS A 16 -9.39 -5.18 -6.88
C HIS A 16 -7.97 -4.74 -7.26
N THR A 17 -7.42 -3.77 -6.53
CA THR A 17 -6.18 -3.08 -6.93
C THR A 17 -5.03 -3.22 -5.94
N LEU A 18 -3.80 -3.12 -6.45
CA LEU A 18 -2.58 -3.11 -5.67
C LEU A 18 -1.64 -1.99 -6.15
N PHE A 19 -1.07 -1.21 -5.21
CA PHE A 19 0.03 -0.31 -5.51
C PHE A 19 1.31 -1.13 -5.75
N THR A 20 1.83 -1.09 -6.99
CA THR A 20 2.91 -1.99 -7.43
C THR A 20 4.21 -1.27 -7.74
N THR A 21 4.14 -0.06 -8.33
CA THR A 21 5.33 0.57 -8.92
C THR A 21 5.36 2.05 -8.63
N LEU A 22 6.52 2.51 -8.15
CA LEU A 22 6.81 3.91 -7.92
C LEU A 22 7.57 4.50 -9.12
N PHE A 23 7.18 5.70 -9.54
CA PHE A 23 7.98 6.53 -10.44
C PHE A 23 8.39 7.81 -9.70
N ILE A 24 9.59 8.28 -9.98
CA ILE A 24 10.13 9.54 -9.43
C ILE A 24 10.55 10.40 -10.62
N ASN A 25 9.91 11.56 -10.78
CA ASN A 25 10.10 12.46 -11.93
C ASN A 25 9.98 11.71 -13.28
N GLY A 26 8.97 10.85 -13.40
CA GLY A 26 8.73 10.03 -14.59
C GLY A 26 9.63 8.81 -14.75
N LYS A 27 10.69 8.66 -13.95
CA LYS A 27 11.58 7.49 -13.99
C LYS A 27 10.96 6.32 -13.22
N ASN A 28 10.74 5.20 -13.90
CA ASN A 28 10.32 3.94 -13.29
C ASN A 28 11.42 3.42 -12.34
N GLN A 29 11.08 3.15 -11.08
CA GLN A 29 12.04 2.59 -10.11
C GLN A 29 12.15 1.06 -10.19
N GLY A 30 11.25 0.40 -10.92
CA GLY A 30 11.12 -1.04 -11.08
C GLY A 30 9.99 -1.62 -10.21
N ASP A 31 9.33 -2.67 -10.70
CA ASP A 31 8.18 -3.30 -10.03
C ASP A 31 8.54 -3.70 -8.58
N GLY A 32 7.74 -3.27 -7.62
CA GLY A 32 7.93 -3.51 -6.18
C GLY A 32 9.15 -2.85 -5.54
N THR A 33 9.99 -2.15 -6.31
CA THR A 33 11.20 -1.50 -5.79
C THR A 33 10.81 -0.35 -4.88
N CYS A 34 11.31 -0.35 -3.64
CA CYS A 34 10.96 0.64 -2.61
C CYS A 34 9.47 0.65 -2.20
N VAL A 35 8.66 -0.31 -2.64
CA VAL A 35 7.23 -0.40 -2.31
C VAL A 35 7.01 -1.51 -1.28
N ARG A 36 6.39 -1.16 -0.15
CA ARG A 36 5.87 -2.07 0.86
C ARG A 36 4.47 -2.50 0.43
N MET A 37 4.35 -3.74 -0.04
CA MET A 37 3.09 -4.35 -0.48
C MET A 37 2.87 -5.72 0.18
N PRO A 38 1.63 -6.23 0.23
CA PRO A 38 1.37 -7.60 0.65
C PRO A 38 2.09 -8.62 -0.22
N MET A 39 2.60 -9.69 0.39
CA MET A 39 3.39 -10.69 -0.35
C MET A 39 2.57 -11.87 -0.90
N ASN A 40 1.38 -12.11 -0.35
CA ASN A 40 0.53 -13.21 -0.80
C ASN A 40 -0.25 -12.80 -2.07
N GLY A 41 0.21 -13.21 -3.25
CA GLY A 41 -0.40 -12.85 -4.53
C GLY A 41 -1.89 -13.21 -4.68
N ALA A 42 -2.39 -14.23 -3.98
CA ALA A 42 -3.80 -14.62 -4.04
C ALA A 42 -4.73 -13.63 -3.32
N THR A 43 -4.20 -12.85 -2.38
CA THR A 43 -4.97 -11.89 -1.59
C THR A 43 -4.42 -10.47 -1.67
N ALA A 44 -3.30 -10.24 -2.35
CA ALA A 44 -2.54 -8.99 -2.25
C ALA A 44 -3.34 -7.76 -2.65
N ASN A 45 -4.17 -7.87 -3.68
CA ASN A 45 -5.00 -6.76 -4.16
C ASN A 45 -6.34 -6.62 -3.40
N GLY A 46 -6.68 -7.52 -2.47
CA GLY A 46 -7.90 -7.42 -1.68
C GLY A 46 -7.87 -6.25 -0.68
N PRO A 47 -9.03 -5.74 -0.25
CA PRO A 47 -9.12 -4.56 0.60
C PRO A 47 -8.49 -4.80 1.98
N ILE A 48 -8.10 -3.72 2.64
CA ILE A 48 -7.54 -3.74 3.99
C ILE A 48 -8.67 -3.95 5.00
N ARG A 49 -8.47 -4.88 5.95
CA ARG A 49 -9.39 -5.13 7.06
C ARG A 49 -8.60 -5.53 8.32
N PRO A 50 -9.06 -5.13 9.53
CA PRO A 50 -10.07 -4.11 9.79
C PRO A 50 -9.51 -2.68 9.62
N VAL A 51 -10.38 -1.67 9.50
CA VAL A 51 -9.96 -0.25 9.40
C VAL A 51 -9.32 0.32 10.67
N THR A 52 -9.37 -0.46 11.76
CA THR A 52 -8.75 -0.13 13.05
C THR A 52 -7.39 -0.78 13.24
N GLY A 53 -6.97 -1.67 12.33
CA GLY A 53 -5.71 -2.42 12.44
C GLY A 53 -4.50 -1.69 11.85
N ASP A 54 -3.31 -2.09 12.27
CA ASP A 54 -2.03 -1.52 11.82
C ASP A 54 -1.82 -1.62 10.30
N ASP A 55 -2.40 -2.64 9.67
CA ASP A 55 -2.39 -2.80 8.21
C ASP A 55 -3.01 -1.60 7.48
N MET A 56 -3.82 -0.75 8.12
CA MET A 56 -4.31 0.49 7.50
C MET A 56 -3.20 1.45 7.12
N ALA A 57 -2.04 1.40 7.79
CA ALA A 57 -0.92 2.29 7.48
C ALA A 57 -0.32 1.98 6.10
N CYS A 58 0.02 0.72 5.82
CA CYS A 58 0.76 0.35 4.62
C CYS A 58 0.29 -0.96 3.96
N ASN A 59 -0.95 -1.39 4.25
CA ASN A 59 -1.52 -2.69 3.88
C ASN A 59 -0.85 -3.87 4.61
N ARG A 60 -1.40 -5.08 4.44
CA ARG A 60 -0.85 -6.35 4.96
C ARG A 60 0.62 -6.47 4.60
N ASP A 61 1.43 -6.95 5.54
CA ASP A 61 2.90 -7.04 5.46
C ASP A 61 3.64 -5.69 5.33
N GLY A 62 2.96 -4.61 4.92
CA GLY A 62 3.58 -3.32 4.65
C GLY A 62 4.00 -2.53 5.90
N GLY A 63 3.66 -3.02 7.10
CA GLY A 63 4.29 -2.56 8.34
C GLY A 63 5.80 -2.84 8.38
N LYS A 64 6.29 -3.84 7.63
CA LYS A 64 7.71 -4.21 7.54
C LYS A 64 8.41 -3.39 6.46
N ALA A 65 9.61 -2.93 6.76
CA ALA A 65 10.45 -2.26 5.77
C ALA A 65 10.91 -3.23 4.67
N VAL A 66 10.95 -2.75 3.43
CA VAL A 66 11.64 -3.45 2.33
C VAL A 66 13.10 -2.99 2.26
N THR A 67 13.96 -3.76 1.58
CA THR A 67 15.41 -3.51 1.54
C THR A 67 15.74 -2.11 1.03
N TYR A 68 15.11 -1.68 -0.08
CA TYR A 68 15.51 -0.45 -0.74
C TYR A 68 14.67 0.76 -0.37
N THR A 69 15.34 1.89 -0.29
CA THR A 69 14.75 3.23 -0.18
C THR A 69 15.13 4.01 -1.43
N CYS A 70 14.15 4.63 -2.08
CA CYS A 70 14.38 5.30 -3.35
C CYS A 70 14.76 6.77 -3.11
N PRO A 71 15.86 7.27 -3.71
CA PRO A 71 16.21 8.68 -3.60
C PRO A 71 15.20 9.53 -4.38
N ALA A 72 14.65 10.55 -3.73
CA ALA A 72 13.75 11.52 -4.33
C ALA A 72 14.31 12.93 -4.12
N PRO A 73 14.49 13.73 -5.19
CA PRO A 73 14.71 15.16 -5.04
C PRO A 73 13.55 15.82 -4.27
N GLY A 74 13.84 16.91 -3.57
CA GLY A 74 12.83 17.80 -3.02
C GLY A 74 11.90 18.29 -4.13
N LYS A 75 10.60 18.39 -3.84
CA LYS A 75 9.57 18.74 -4.82
C LYS A 75 9.42 17.74 -5.98
N ALA A 76 10.02 16.55 -5.90
CA ALA A 76 9.84 15.54 -6.93
C ALA A 76 8.36 15.20 -7.13
N THR A 77 7.99 14.94 -8.38
CA THR A 77 6.73 14.31 -8.72
C THR A 77 6.86 12.81 -8.45
N LEU A 78 5.98 12.27 -7.61
CA LEU A 78 5.82 10.84 -7.42
C LEU A 78 4.62 10.36 -8.21
N THR A 79 4.78 9.27 -8.96
CA THR A 79 3.67 8.56 -9.58
C THR A 79 3.52 7.18 -8.95
N PHE A 80 2.31 6.86 -8.53
CA PHE A 80 1.94 5.57 -7.96
C PHE A 80 1.14 4.80 -9.00
N GLU A 81 1.64 3.62 -9.38
CA GLU A 81 0.92 2.73 -10.29
C GLU A 81 0.13 1.68 -9.51
N PHE A 82 -1.19 1.77 -9.68
CA PHE A 82 -2.18 0.82 -9.18
C PHE A 82 -2.54 -0.17 -10.27
N ARG A 83 -2.37 -1.47 -10.00
CA ARG A 83 -2.67 -2.54 -10.95
C ARG A 83 -3.74 -3.47 -10.40
N MET A 84 -4.68 -3.83 -11.26
CA MET A 84 -5.70 -4.86 -11.02
C MET A 84 -5.11 -6.26 -11.17
N TYR A 85 -4.19 -6.40 -12.13
CA TYR A 85 -3.38 -7.60 -12.37
C TYR A 85 -1.95 -7.28 -11.95
N SER A 86 -1.57 -7.75 -10.76
CA SER A 86 -0.36 -7.26 -10.07
C SER A 86 0.92 -7.45 -10.89
N THR A 87 1.05 -8.52 -11.68
CA THR A 87 2.25 -8.76 -12.50
C THR A 87 2.31 -7.89 -13.77
N GLY A 88 1.24 -7.15 -14.10
CA GLY A 88 1.17 -6.32 -15.29
C GLY A 88 0.99 -7.12 -16.59
N GLU A 89 0.55 -8.37 -16.50
CA GLU A 89 0.24 -9.26 -17.63
C GLU A 89 -0.93 -8.75 -18.48
N GLN A 90 -1.80 -7.96 -17.86
CA GLN A 90 -2.93 -7.30 -18.48
C GLN A 90 -3.08 -5.87 -17.91
N GLU A 91 -3.46 -4.90 -18.75
CA GLU A 91 -3.78 -3.55 -18.30
C GLU A 91 -5.04 -3.56 -17.40
N GLY A 92 -5.03 -2.71 -16.37
CA GLY A 92 -6.18 -2.50 -15.51
C GLY A 92 -5.75 -1.88 -14.18
N ALA A 93 -6.51 -0.91 -13.69
CA ALA A 93 -6.22 -0.23 -12.43
C ALA A 93 -7.01 -0.83 -11.26
N ILE A 94 -8.34 -0.76 -11.38
CA ILE A 94 -9.36 -1.26 -10.46
C ILE A 94 -10.65 -1.39 -11.28
N ALA A 95 -11.60 -2.24 -10.87
CA ALA A 95 -12.88 -2.33 -11.57
C ALA A 95 -13.67 -1.01 -11.49
N ASP A 96 -14.35 -0.67 -12.58
CA ASP A 96 -15.11 0.58 -12.79
C ASP A 96 -16.14 0.89 -11.69
N GLY A 97 -16.78 -0.13 -11.15
CA GLY A 97 -17.76 0.00 -10.07
C GLY A 97 -17.17 0.48 -8.73
N HIS A 98 -15.86 0.42 -8.51
CA HIS A 98 -15.21 0.74 -7.23
C HIS A 98 -15.10 2.25 -6.95
N LEU A 99 -16.18 3.01 -7.20
CA LEU A 99 -16.22 4.45 -7.08
C LEU A 99 -15.89 4.92 -5.66
N GLY A 100 -15.12 6.00 -5.57
CA GLY A 100 -14.76 6.67 -4.32
C GLY A 100 -13.51 7.54 -4.46
N PRO A 101 -13.05 8.15 -3.35
CA PRO A 101 -11.96 9.11 -3.37
C PRO A 101 -10.58 8.44 -3.38
N CYS A 102 -9.55 9.25 -3.64
CA CYS A 102 -8.16 8.91 -3.39
C CYS A 102 -7.48 9.96 -2.51
N ALA A 103 -6.42 9.57 -1.83
CA ALA A 103 -5.59 10.47 -1.04
C ALA A 103 -4.12 10.04 -1.04
N VAL A 104 -3.22 10.97 -0.76
CA VAL A 104 -1.80 10.67 -0.52
C VAL A 104 -1.37 11.28 0.81
N TYR A 105 -0.83 10.44 1.69
CA TYR A 105 -0.27 10.83 2.97
C TYR A 105 1.24 10.64 2.97
N VAL A 106 1.93 11.42 3.80
CA VAL A 106 3.36 11.21 4.06
C VAL A 106 3.62 11.17 5.56
N LYS A 107 4.65 10.42 5.96
CA LYS A 107 5.14 10.35 7.33
C LYS A 107 6.66 10.38 7.32
N LYS A 108 7.24 11.33 8.05
CA LYS A 108 8.69 11.34 8.30
C LYS A 108 9.02 10.23 9.30
N VAL A 109 10.12 9.52 9.07
CA VAL A 109 10.71 8.55 10.00
C VAL A 109 12.19 8.85 10.19
N ASP A 110 12.75 8.48 11.33
CA ASP A 110 14.16 8.67 11.66
C ASP A 110 14.98 7.46 11.20
N ASP A 111 14.48 6.24 11.44
CA ASP A 111 15.05 4.98 10.92
C ASP A 111 13.99 4.19 10.15
N MET A 112 14.09 4.20 8.81
CA MET A 112 13.20 3.49 7.89
C MET A 112 12.97 2.01 8.24
N TYR A 113 13.92 1.37 8.92
CA TYR A 113 13.92 -0.06 9.20
C TYR A 113 13.51 -0.44 10.61
N LYS A 114 13.33 0.55 11.50
CA LYS A 114 12.92 0.33 12.89
C LYS A 114 11.60 1.03 13.23
N ASP A 115 11.38 2.21 12.65
CA ASP A 115 10.19 3.00 12.95
C ASP A 115 8.94 2.36 12.36
N THR A 116 7.86 2.38 13.14
CA THR A 116 6.60 1.79 12.73
C THR A 116 5.90 2.66 11.70
N ALA A 117 5.35 2.03 10.66
CA ALA A 117 4.44 2.71 9.75
C ALA A 117 3.16 3.15 10.48
N ALA A 118 2.58 2.23 11.26
CA ALA A 118 1.38 2.47 12.05
C ALA A 118 1.58 3.51 13.15
N GLY A 119 0.48 4.18 13.52
CA GLY A 119 0.43 5.20 14.56
C GLY A 119 0.52 6.64 14.02
N PRO A 120 0.88 7.62 14.87
CA PRO A 120 0.90 9.04 14.54
C PRO A 120 2.03 9.43 13.57
N GLY A 121 2.01 10.69 13.13
CA GLY A 121 3.05 11.31 12.31
C GLY A 121 2.71 11.41 10.82
N TRP A 122 1.51 10.96 10.42
CA TRP A 122 1.01 11.13 9.06
C TRP A 122 0.38 12.49 8.87
N PHE A 123 0.45 13.03 7.66
CA PHE A 123 -0.39 14.13 7.21
C PHE A 123 -0.67 14.00 5.72
N LYS A 124 -1.81 14.54 5.30
CA LYS A 124 -2.29 14.44 3.93
C LYS A 124 -1.65 15.53 3.08
N ILE A 125 -1.06 15.16 1.94
CA ILE A 125 -0.45 16.11 1.00
C ILE A 125 -1.28 16.31 -0.27
N TRP A 126 -2.23 15.43 -0.51
CA TRP A 126 -3.09 15.47 -1.69
C TRP A 126 -4.36 14.64 -1.45
N GLU A 127 -5.46 15.06 -2.05
CA GLU A 127 -6.70 14.30 -2.16
C GLU A 127 -7.48 14.64 -3.42
N ASP A 128 -8.30 13.69 -3.84
CA ASP A 128 -9.26 13.86 -4.92
C ASP A 128 -10.54 13.07 -4.59
N GLY A 129 -11.66 13.77 -4.56
CA GLY A 129 -12.95 13.25 -4.13
C GLY A 129 -13.95 13.09 -5.28
N LEU A 130 -15.21 13.41 -5.00
CA LEU A 130 -16.23 13.58 -6.03
C LEU A 130 -16.14 15.01 -6.58
N ASP A 131 -15.81 15.14 -7.86
CA ASP A 131 -15.69 16.46 -8.49
C ASP A 131 -17.07 17.11 -8.66
N ALA A 132 -17.19 18.37 -8.21
CA ALA A 132 -18.46 19.08 -8.22
C ALA A 132 -18.92 19.50 -9.63
N LYS A 133 -18.01 19.58 -10.60
CA LYS A 133 -18.29 20.04 -11.96
C LYS A 133 -18.66 18.88 -12.89
N THR A 134 -17.92 17.77 -12.81
CA THR A 134 -18.08 16.61 -13.67
C THR A 134 -18.92 15.51 -13.04
N GLY A 135 -19.02 15.47 -11.70
CA GLY A 135 -19.66 14.38 -10.97
C GLY A 135 -18.86 13.08 -11.01
N GLU A 136 -17.58 13.14 -11.40
CA GLU A 136 -16.69 11.98 -11.45
C GLU A 136 -15.90 11.82 -10.15
N TRP A 137 -15.71 10.58 -9.74
CA TRP A 137 -14.85 10.21 -8.62
C TRP A 137 -13.37 10.13 -9.04
N CYS A 138 -12.47 10.24 -8.07
CA CYS A 138 -11.05 9.99 -8.30
C CYS A 138 -10.81 8.63 -8.98
N VAL A 139 -11.50 7.57 -8.57
CA VAL A 139 -11.33 6.23 -9.18
C VAL A 139 -11.64 6.24 -10.68
N THR A 140 -12.64 7.00 -11.13
CA THR A 140 -12.94 7.16 -12.56
C THR A 140 -11.76 7.80 -13.30
N ARG A 141 -11.17 8.85 -12.73
CA ARG A 141 -9.97 9.50 -13.27
C ARG A 141 -8.75 8.56 -13.23
N LEU A 142 -8.60 7.74 -12.19
CA LEU A 142 -7.51 6.78 -12.05
C LEU A 142 -7.55 5.73 -13.16
N ILE A 143 -8.75 5.20 -13.44
CA ILE A 143 -8.97 4.27 -14.56
C ILE A 143 -8.64 4.95 -15.89
N ALA A 144 -9.09 6.19 -16.10
CA ALA A 144 -8.78 6.97 -17.31
C ALA A 144 -7.26 7.24 -17.46
N LYS A 145 -6.52 7.34 -16.35
CA LYS A 145 -5.06 7.43 -16.30
C LYS A 145 -4.37 6.07 -16.16
N LYS A 146 -5.07 4.98 -16.46
CA LYS A 146 -4.54 3.61 -16.50
C LYS A 146 -3.84 3.18 -15.20
N GLY A 147 -4.34 3.65 -14.06
CA GLY A 147 -3.79 3.32 -12.74
C GLY A 147 -2.64 4.22 -12.29
N LEU A 148 -2.27 5.25 -13.06
CA LEU A 148 -1.20 6.16 -12.74
C LEU A 148 -1.72 7.40 -12.02
N LEU A 149 -1.38 7.53 -10.73
CA LEU A 149 -1.69 8.68 -9.89
C LEU A 149 -0.42 9.50 -9.61
N SER A 150 -0.35 10.75 -10.06
CA SER A 150 0.82 11.62 -9.86
C SER A 150 0.55 12.74 -8.86
N VAL A 151 1.47 12.93 -7.90
CA VAL A 151 1.42 13.97 -6.86
C VAL A 151 2.82 14.54 -6.62
N ASP A 152 2.92 15.85 -6.42
CA ASP A 152 4.18 16.50 -6.05
C ASP A 152 4.45 16.41 -4.54
N LEU A 153 5.70 16.12 -4.19
CA LEU A 153 6.16 16.27 -2.81
C LEU A 153 6.09 17.75 -2.37
N PRO A 154 5.61 18.04 -1.15
CA PRO A 154 5.63 19.40 -0.64
C PRO A 154 7.04 20.01 -0.60
N PRO A 155 7.19 21.30 -0.93
CA PRO A 155 8.49 21.96 -0.98
C PRO A 155 9.15 22.12 0.39
N GLY A 156 8.36 22.10 1.47
CA GLY A 156 8.85 22.21 2.84
C GLY A 156 9.18 20.89 3.51
N LEU A 157 9.22 19.75 2.81
CA LEU A 157 9.66 18.48 3.41
C LEU A 157 11.18 18.50 3.67
N PRO A 158 11.65 18.46 4.93
CA PRO A 158 13.08 18.39 5.21
C PRO A 158 13.72 17.13 4.64
N ARG A 159 15.04 17.17 4.45
CA ARG A 159 15.79 15.98 4.05
C ARG A 159 15.56 14.78 4.99
N GLY A 160 15.65 13.57 4.46
CA GLY A 160 15.60 12.33 5.25
C GLY A 160 14.55 11.33 4.79
N TYR A 161 14.22 10.38 5.66
CA TYR A 161 13.36 9.24 5.34
C TYR A 161 11.87 9.56 5.45
N TYR A 162 11.11 9.11 4.45
CA TYR A 162 9.65 9.25 4.42
C TYR A 162 8.98 7.98 3.93
N LEU A 163 7.87 7.63 4.58
CA LEU A 163 6.85 6.77 4.02
C LEU A 163 5.84 7.63 3.25
N VAL A 164 5.49 7.20 2.05
CA VAL A 164 4.47 7.84 1.21
C VAL A 164 3.36 6.83 0.93
N ARG A 165 2.14 7.16 1.32
CA ARG A 165 0.98 6.26 1.31
C ARG A 165 -0.08 6.78 0.35
N PRO A 166 -0.13 6.27 -0.91
CA PRO A 166 -1.29 6.45 -1.75
C PRO A 166 -2.43 5.55 -1.27
N GLU A 167 -3.65 6.07 -1.28
CA GLU A 167 -4.86 5.42 -0.78
C GLU A 167 -6.00 5.59 -1.78
N ILE A 168 -6.76 4.51 -1.95
CA ILE A 168 -8.05 4.48 -2.63
C ILE A 168 -9.08 3.96 -1.62
N LEU A 169 -10.23 4.64 -1.54
CA LEU A 169 -11.40 4.16 -0.80
C LEU A 169 -12.51 3.88 -1.80
N ALA A 170 -12.95 2.63 -1.92
CA ALA A 170 -14.10 2.26 -2.72
C ALA A 170 -15.35 2.14 -1.83
N LEU A 171 -16.46 2.75 -2.28
CA LEU A 171 -17.70 2.89 -1.51
C LEU A 171 -18.88 2.10 -2.09
N HIS A 172 -18.66 1.39 -3.21
CA HIS A 172 -19.70 0.69 -3.96
C HIS A 172 -20.51 -0.31 -3.13
N ASN A 173 -19.89 -0.95 -2.14
CA ASN A 173 -20.54 -1.95 -1.29
C ASN A 173 -21.05 -1.39 0.06
N VAL A 174 -20.90 -0.08 0.30
CA VAL A 174 -21.38 0.56 1.54
C VAL A 174 -22.90 0.45 1.68
N PRO A 175 -23.72 0.74 0.66
CA PRO A 175 -25.19 0.72 0.82
C PRO A 175 -25.77 -0.67 1.07
N ALA A 176 -25.13 -1.71 0.50
CA ALA A 176 -25.63 -3.08 0.57
C ALA A 176 -25.10 -3.83 1.80
N ALA A 177 -23.83 -3.61 2.17
CA ALA A 177 -23.13 -4.41 3.16
C ALA A 177 -22.47 -3.59 4.28
N GLY A 178 -22.56 -2.26 4.25
CA GLY A 178 -21.83 -1.40 5.18
C GLY A 178 -20.31 -1.55 5.05
N ASP A 179 -19.82 -1.86 3.84
CA ASP A 179 -18.45 -2.32 3.58
C ASP A 179 -17.63 -1.32 2.75
N PRO A 180 -17.07 -0.27 3.37
CA PRO A 180 -16.06 0.58 2.74
C PRO A 180 -14.74 -0.19 2.56
N GLN A 181 -14.13 -0.07 1.39
CA GLN A 181 -12.97 -0.88 1.00
C GLN A 181 -11.75 0.00 0.74
N PHE A 182 -10.74 -0.11 1.60
CA PHE A 182 -9.47 0.61 1.43
C PHE A 182 -8.45 -0.22 0.68
N TYR A 183 -7.75 0.42 -0.26
CA TYR A 183 -6.57 -0.09 -0.92
C TYR A 183 -5.44 0.91 -0.74
N ALA A 184 -4.35 0.46 -0.14
CA ALA A 184 -3.17 1.29 0.07
C ALA A 184 -1.89 0.45 -0.07
N GLY A 185 -0.77 1.13 0.00
CA GLY A 185 0.57 0.59 0.18
C GLY A 185 1.49 1.72 0.60
N CYS A 186 2.77 1.47 0.80
CA CYS A 186 3.73 2.52 1.14
C CYS A 186 4.97 2.50 0.28
N ALA A 187 5.36 3.65 -0.25
CA ALA A 187 6.66 3.87 -0.83
C ALA A 187 7.67 4.28 0.26
N GLN A 188 8.89 3.75 0.19
CA GLN A 188 10.04 4.16 0.99
C GLN A 188 10.88 5.15 0.18
N ILE A 189 10.95 6.40 0.61
CA ILE A 189 11.79 7.40 -0.07
C ILE A 189 12.78 8.06 0.89
N TYR A 190 13.86 8.56 0.32
CA TYR A 190 14.79 9.47 0.96
C TYR A 190 14.76 10.81 0.22
N VAL A 191 14.27 11.86 0.87
CA VAL A 191 14.27 13.23 0.33
C VAL A 191 15.70 13.79 0.41
N GLN A 192 16.32 14.07 -0.73
CA GLN A 192 17.77 14.35 -0.82
C GLN A 192 18.16 15.80 -0.47
N ASP A 193 17.40 16.77 -0.97
CA ASP A 193 17.74 18.20 -0.98
C ASP A 193 16.61 19.08 -0.43
N GLY A 194 15.82 18.52 0.50
CA GLY A 194 14.84 19.28 1.28
C GLY A 194 15.47 20.29 2.25
N PRO A 195 14.70 21.28 2.74
CA PRO A 195 15.19 22.25 3.73
C PRO A 195 15.75 21.59 4.99
N GLU A 196 16.55 22.36 5.73
CA GLU A 196 17.03 21.97 7.05
C GLU A 196 15.97 22.24 8.12
N GLY A 197 16.12 21.57 9.27
CA GLY A 197 15.23 21.76 10.41
C GLY A 197 14.15 20.69 10.55
N LYS A 198 13.33 20.89 11.58
CA LYS A 198 12.25 19.96 11.93
C LYS A 198 11.06 20.18 11.01
N LEU A 199 10.42 19.08 10.60
CA LEU A 199 9.12 19.13 9.96
C LEU A 199 8.07 19.46 11.04
N ASP A 200 7.50 20.65 10.98
CA ASP A 200 6.38 21.05 11.83
C ASP A 200 5.07 20.95 11.06
N VAL A 201 4.13 20.17 11.60
CA VAL A 201 2.81 19.96 11.01
C VAL A 201 1.79 20.39 12.05
N PRO A 202 0.95 21.40 11.79
CA PRO A 202 -0.05 21.83 12.76
C PRO A 202 -1.01 20.68 13.11
N LYS A 203 -1.45 20.65 14.37
CA LYS A 203 -2.16 19.50 14.96
C LYS A 203 -3.41 19.10 14.18
N GLU A 204 -4.12 20.05 13.59
CA GLU A 204 -5.31 19.88 12.78
C GLU A 204 -5.06 19.16 11.43
N PHE A 205 -3.81 19.12 10.98
CA PHE A 205 -3.40 18.41 9.76
C PHE A 205 -2.74 17.06 10.05
N GLN A 206 -2.46 16.75 11.31
CA GLN A 206 -1.88 15.48 11.70
C GLN A 206 -2.93 14.36 11.70
N ALA A 207 -2.48 13.16 11.35
CA ALA A 207 -3.25 11.93 11.39
C ALA A 207 -2.45 10.83 12.10
N SER A 208 -3.19 9.93 12.75
CA SER A 208 -2.71 8.59 13.11
C SER A 208 -3.34 7.59 12.17
N ILE A 209 -2.55 6.66 11.63
CA ILE A 209 -3.06 5.58 10.79
C ILE A 209 -2.62 4.25 11.42
N PRO A 210 -3.54 3.42 11.94
CA PRO A 210 -5.00 3.63 12.04
C PRO A 210 -5.38 4.77 13.02
N GLY A 211 -6.64 5.20 12.94
CA GLY A 211 -7.25 6.16 13.89
C GLY A 211 -7.85 7.42 13.26
N TYR A 212 -7.42 7.81 12.05
CA TYR A 212 -7.94 9.00 11.37
C TYR A 212 -9.38 8.83 10.83
N VAL A 213 -9.86 7.59 10.73
CA VAL A 213 -11.22 7.20 10.36
C VAL A 213 -11.77 6.17 11.33
N ALA A 214 -13.09 6.13 11.45
CA ALA A 214 -13.86 5.06 12.07
C ALA A 214 -14.91 4.56 11.07
N MET A 215 -15.44 3.35 11.26
CA MET A 215 -16.51 2.82 10.39
C MET A 215 -17.75 3.72 10.33
N SER A 216 -17.98 4.54 11.35
CA SER A 216 -19.06 5.54 11.41
C SER A 216 -18.71 6.89 10.76
N SER A 217 -17.47 7.09 10.29
CA SER A 217 -17.06 8.34 9.65
C SER A 217 -17.96 8.65 8.44
N PRO A 218 -18.43 9.90 8.27
CA PRO A 218 -19.40 10.24 7.21
C PRO A 218 -18.96 9.85 5.80
N GLY A 219 -17.65 9.93 5.50
CA GLY A 219 -17.10 9.53 4.20
C GLY A 219 -17.09 8.02 3.95
N LEU A 220 -17.18 7.19 5.01
CA LEU A 220 -17.18 5.72 4.94
C LEU A 220 -18.60 5.15 4.95
N THR A 221 -19.57 5.88 5.50
CA THR A 221 -21.01 5.53 5.48
C THR A 221 -21.77 6.17 4.31
N TYR A 222 -21.06 6.90 3.45
CA TYR A 222 -21.63 7.64 2.34
C TYR A 222 -22.27 6.72 1.28
N ASN A 223 -23.55 6.93 0.98
CA ASN A 223 -24.26 6.18 -0.05
C ASN A 223 -24.10 6.86 -1.42
N ILE A 224 -23.25 6.28 -2.28
CA ILE A 224 -22.92 6.80 -3.61
C ILE A 224 -24.06 6.70 -4.65
N TYR A 225 -25.20 6.11 -4.30
CA TYR A 225 -26.36 5.96 -5.19
C TYR A 225 -27.49 6.94 -4.87
N ASN A 226 -27.46 7.62 -3.72
CA ASN A 226 -28.49 8.58 -3.31
C ASN A 226 -28.19 9.97 -3.87
N LYS A 227 -29.22 10.66 -4.38
CA LYS A 227 -29.11 12.04 -4.90
C LYS A 227 -29.68 13.06 -3.89
N PRO A 228 -29.09 14.26 -3.77
CA PRO A 228 -27.87 14.74 -4.45
C PRO A 228 -26.58 14.10 -3.89
N LEU A 229 -25.54 13.96 -4.73
CA LEU A 229 -24.26 13.35 -4.31
C LEU A 229 -23.24 14.35 -3.72
N LEU A 230 -23.52 15.65 -3.76
CA LEU A 230 -22.56 16.65 -3.30
C LEU A 230 -23.11 17.35 -2.05
N PRO A 231 -22.22 17.74 -1.11
CA PRO A 231 -20.79 17.46 -1.08
C PRO A 231 -20.47 16.04 -0.58
N TYR A 232 -19.36 15.46 -1.04
CA TYR A 232 -18.80 14.25 -0.43
C TYR A 232 -17.92 14.62 0.78
N PRO A 233 -18.17 14.07 1.98
CA PRO A 233 -17.34 14.35 3.15
C PRO A 233 -16.02 13.58 3.10
N MET A 234 -14.98 14.22 2.55
CA MET A 234 -13.63 13.65 2.46
C MET A 234 -13.12 13.14 3.82
N PRO A 235 -12.68 11.87 3.94
CA PRO A 235 -12.15 11.34 5.20
C PRO A 235 -10.81 11.94 5.60
N GLY A 236 -10.56 12.07 6.91
CA GLY A 236 -9.27 12.50 7.46
C GLY A 236 -9.04 14.01 7.48
N PRO A 237 -7.82 14.45 7.86
CA PRO A 237 -7.49 15.87 7.92
C PRO A 237 -7.51 16.51 6.53
N LYS A 238 -7.61 17.83 6.48
CA LYS A 238 -7.41 18.59 5.23
C LYS A 238 -6.00 18.41 4.70
N VAL A 239 -5.80 18.66 3.40
CA VAL A 239 -4.46 18.71 2.79
C VAL A 239 -3.60 19.79 3.45
N TYR A 240 -2.37 19.42 3.80
CA TYR A 240 -1.33 20.31 4.30
C TYR A 240 -0.09 20.26 3.43
N ILE A 241 0.40 21.45 3.08
CA ILE A 241 1.56 21.63 2.23
C ILE A 241 2.55 22.47 3.03
N PRO A 242 3.54 21.84 3.68
CA PRO A 242 4.65 22.53 4.29
C PRO A 242 5.28 23.50 3.29
N ALA A 243 5.33 24.78 3.64
CA ALA A 243 5.99 25.78 2.82
C ALA A 243 7.50 25.51 2.80
N GLY A 244 8.09 25.61 1.61
CA GLY A 244 9.55 25.65 1.49
C GLY A 244 10.09 27.02 1.96
N PRO A 245 11.40 27.14 2.19
CA PRO A 245 12.01 28.46 2.36
C PRO A 245 11.64 29.35 1.16
N PRO A 246 11.48 30.67 1.37
CA PRO A 246 11.20 31.61 0.27
C PRO A 246 12.20 31.38 -0.85
N ALA A 247 11.73 31.36 -2.10
CA ALA A 247 12.63 31.33 -3.24
C ALA A 247 13.62 32.49 -3.08
N ALA A 248 14.92 32.22 -3.18
CA ALA A 248 15.93 33.25 -3.10
C ALA A 248 15.58 34.34 -4.13
N GLY A 249 15.19 35.52 -3.65
CA GLY A 249 14.87 36.65 -4.52
C GLY A 249 16.09 36.98 -5.39
N ASN A 250 15.86 37.54 -6.57
CA ASN A 250 16.86 37.93 -7.57
C ASN A 250 17.79 39.09 -7.10
N ASN A 251 18.35 38.99 -5.90
CA ASN A 251 19.33 39.94 -5.40
C ASN A 251 20.74 39.45 -5.79
N LYS A 252 21.41 40.34 -6.55
CA LYS A 252 22.83 40.44 -6.95
C LYS A 252 23.78 39.47 -6.21
N PRO A 253 24.76 38.84 -6.90
CA PRO A 253 25.65 37.86 -6.30
C PRO A 253 26.38 38.45 -5.10
N GLN A 254 25.95 38.09 -3.90
CA GLN A 254 26.76 38.18 -2.71
C GLN A 254 27.57 36.90 -2.62
N ASP A 255 28.88 37.09 -2.47
CA ASP A 255 29.88 36.07 -2.22
C ASP A 255 29.43 35.18 -1.05
N LEU A 256 28.88 34.01 -1.39
CA LEU A 256 28.40 32.98 -0.46
C LEU A 256 29.39 31.82 -0.54
N SER A 257 30.50 31.94 0.18
CA SER A 257 31.36 30.80 0.52
C SER A 257 30.77 29.90 1.62
N SER A 258 29.44 29.84 1.74
CA SER A 258 28.73 28.99 2.69
C SER A 258 27.92 27.94 1.93
N SER A 259 28.51 26.74 1.86
CA SER A 259 27.91 25.44 1.50
C SER A 259 26.44 25.47 1.07
N SER A 260 26.19 25.41 -0.24
CA SER A 260 24.91 24.87 -0.73
C SER A 260 24.66 23.51 -0.05
N PRO A 261 23.40 23.15 0.27
CA PRO A 261 23.09 21.82 0.78
C PRO A 261 23.68 20.80 -0.19
N THR A 262 24.68 20.03 0.26
CA THR A 262 25.27 18.99 -0.58
C THR A 262 24.17 17.98 -0.88
N VAL A 263 23.73 17.92 -2.14
CA VAL A 263 22.82 16.85 -2.60
C VAL A 263 23.50 15.52 -2.29
N GLN A 264 22.95 14.79 -1.32
CA GLN A 264 23.44 13.47 -0.95
C GLN A 264 23.28 12.55 -2.16
N LYS A 265 24.38 11.93 -2.59
CA LYS A 265 24.37 11.05 -3.77
C LYS A 265 23.69 9.72 -3.41
N PRO A 266 23.17 8.97 -4.41
CA PRO A 266 22.75 7.58 -4.18
C PRO A 266 23.92 6.79 -3.56
N GLY A 267 23.78 6.38 -2.30
CA GLY A 267 24.84 5.72 -1.51
C GLY A 267 25.07 6.31 -0.12
N ASP A 268 24.69 7.56 0.11
CA ASP A 268 24.94 8.23 1.39
C ASP A 268 23.85 7.94 2.45
N PHE A 269 22.79 7.21 2.07
CA PHE A 269 21.70 6.81 2.95
C PHE A 269 21.50 5.28 2.92
N LYS A 270 21.11 4.72 4.08
CA LYS A 270 20.76 3.30 4.22
C LYS A 270 19.59 2.94 3.29
N GLY A 271 19.75 1.86 2.53
CA GLY A 271 18.75 1.38 1.59
C GLY A 271 18.94 1.79 0.15
N ALA A 272 19.99 2.55 -0.17
CA ALA A 272 20.33 2.77 -1.56
C ALA A 272 20.56 1.42 -2.28
N VAL A 273 20.09 1.32 -3.53
CA VAL A 273 20.42 0.17 -4.38
C VAL A 273 21.95 0.12 -4.53
N PRO A 274 22.60 -1.01 -4.24
CA PRO A 274 24.05 -1.09 -4.32
C PRO A 274 24.58 -0.77 -5.72
N SER A 275 25.70 -0.04 -5.81
CA SER A 275 26.29 0.35 -7.10
C SER A 275 26.84 -0.83 -7.91
N ASP A 276 27.17 -1.94 -7.24
CA ASP A 276 27.60 -3.21 -7.82
C ASP A 276 26.42 -4.12 -8.19
N CYS A 277 25.19 -3.61 -8.14
CA CYS A 277 24.02 -4.39 -8.48
C CYS A 277 23.99 -4.73 -9.97
N LEU A 278 24.06 -6.02 -10.30
CA LEU A 278 24.05 -6.47 -11.70
C LEU A 278 22.65 -6.45 -12.30
N ILE A 279 21.66 -6.88 -11.52
CA ILE A 279 20.24 -6.82 -11.89
C ILE A 279 19.40 -6.85 -10.61
N LYS A 280 18.25 -6.17 -10.63
CA LYS A 280 17.33 -6.05 -9.50
C LYS A 280 15.98 -6.70 -9.81
N ASN A 281 15.38 -7.35 -8.83
CA ASN A 281 13.96 -7.70 -8.84
C ASN A 281 13.33 -7.16 -7.55
N ALA A 282 12.47 -6.15 -7.66
CA ALA A 282 11.94 -5.43 -6.51
C ALA A 282 13.04 -4.99 -5.52
N ASN A 283 13.10 -5.59 -4.34
CA ASN A 283 14.04 -5.24 -3.27
C ASN A 283 15.18 -6.25 -3.10
N TRP A 284 15.42 -7.09 -4.11
CA TRP A 284 16.54 -8.01 -4.21
C TRP A 284 17.48 -7.60 -5.35
N CYS A 285 18.77 -7.89 -5.20
CA CYS A 285 19.80 -7.57 -6.19
C CYS A 285 20.80 -8.72 -6.35
N ALA A 286 21.12 -9.05 -7.60
CA ALA A 286 22.21 -9.95 -7.94
C ALA A 286 23.57 -9.28 -7.73
N LYS A 287 24.47 -10.00 -7.06
CA LYS A 287 25.85 -9.62 -6.77
C LYS A 287 26.84 -10.29 -7.72
N PRO A 288 27.96 -9.63 -8.04
CA PRO A 288 29.04 -10.22 -8.81
C PRO A 288 29.52 -11.53 -8.16
N LEU A 289 29.74 -12.55 -9.00
CA LEU A 289 30.30 -13.83 -8.58
C LEU A 289 31.83 -13.76 -8.55
N ALA A 290 32.44 -14.57 -7.68
CA ALA A 290 33.90 -14.65 -7.60
C ALA A 290 34.50 -15.18 -8.92
N LYS A 291 35.64 -14.61 -9.34
CA LYS A 291 36.39 -15.10 -10.49
C LYS A 291 36.94 -16.50 -10.23
N TYR A 292 37.00 -17.31 -11.27
CA TYR A 292 37.52 -18.68 -11.21
C TYR A 292 38.32 -19.03 -12.47
N THR A 293 39.25 -19.97 -12.32
CA THR A 293 40.10 -20.51 -13.41
C THR A 293 40.21 -22.03 -13.35
N SER A 294 39.43 -22.67 -12.48
CA SER A 294 39.42 -24.12 -12.28
C SER A 294 38.00 -24.65 -12.35
N ALA A 295 37.85 -25.93 -12.69
CA ALA A 295 36.54 -26.59 -12.75
C ALA A 295 35.83 -26.54 -11.40
N THR A 296 36.55 -26.76 -10.29
CA THR A 296 36.02 -26.63 -8.93
C THR A 296 35.51 -25.22 -8.65
N GLY A 297 36.27 -24.19 -9.05
CA GLY A 297 35.85 -22.79 -8.91
C GLY A 297 34.63 -22.45 -9.75
N CYS A 298 34.54 -22.99 -10.97
CA CYS A 298 33.38 -22.85 -11.86
C CYS A 298 32.10 -23.36 -11.18
N TRP A 299 32.12 -24.61 -10.69
CA TRP A 299 30.97 -25.21 -10.02
C TRP A 299 30.60 -24.50 -8.71
N ALA A 300 31.59 -24.01 -7.95
CA ALA A 300 31.34 -23.21 -6.76
C ALA A 300 30.63 -21.88 -7.09
N ALA A 301 31.08 -21.17 -8.14
CA ALA A 301 30.45 -19.93 -8.59
C ALA A 301 29.04 -20.16 -9.15
N THR A 302 28.82 -21.24 -9.91
CA THR A 302 27.49 -21.63 -10.40
C THR A 302 26.54 -21.94 -9.25
N LYS A 303 27.00 -22.64 -8.21
CA LYS A 303 26.21 -22.87 -6.99
C LYS A 303 25.79 -21.55 -6.33
N GLN A 304 26.73 -20.63 -6.12
CA GLN A 304 26.44 -19.30 -5.57
C GLN A 304 25.46 -18.50 -6.46
N CYS A 305 25.55 -18.65 -7.78
CA CYS A 305 24.61 -18.05 -8.72
C CYS A 305 23.18 -18.53 -8.46
N TYR A 306 22.99 -19.85 -8.32
CA TYR A 306 21.68 -20.44 -8.05
C TYR A 306 21.16 -20.15 -6.64
N GLU A 307 22.03 -20.06 -5.62
CA GLU A 307 21.65 -19.60 -4.27
C GLU A 307 21.10 -18.17 -4.31
N GLN A 308 21.76 -17.28 -5.07
CA GLN A 308 21.24 -15.94 -5.35
C GLN A 308 19.91 -15.97 -6.11
N SER A 309 19.78 -16.83 -7.13
CA SER A 309 18.54 -16.99 -7.89
C SER A 309 17.39 -17.43 -7.00
N GLN A 310 17.59 -18.41 -6.12
CA GLN A 310 16.58 -18.89 -5.17
C GLN A 310 16.12 -17.75 -4.27
N THR A 311 17.06 -16.99 -3.72
CA THR A 311 16.73 -15.81 -2.89
C THR A 311 15.89 -14.79 -3.64
N CYS A 312 16.14 -14.58 -4.94
CA CYS A 312 15.31 -13.71 -5.78
C CYS A 312 13.87 -14.23 -5.86
N TRP A 313 13.68 -15.53 -6.15
CA TRP A 313 12.36 -16.14 -6.28
C TRP A 313 11.59 -16.14 -4.96
N ASP A 314 12.26 -16.44 -3.84
CA ASP A 314 11.65 -16.47 -2.50
C ASP A 314 11.22 -15.08 -2.02
N SER A 315 11.88 -14.03 -2.50
CA SER A 315 11.59 -12.62 -2.16
C SER A 315 10.75 -11.87 -3.20
N ALA A 316 10.35 -12.54 -4.29
CA ALA A 316 9.61 -11.90 -5.36
C ALA A 316 8.20 -11.47 -4.89
N PRO A 317 7.82 -10.20 -5.05
CA PRO A 317 6.48 -9.75 -4.70
C PRO A 317 5.45 -10.16 -5.76
N PRO A 318 4.15 -9.97 -5.47
CA PRO A 318 3.08 -10.18 -6.46
C PRO A 318 3.25 -9.37 -7.75
N SER A 319 4.00 -8.27 -7.73
CA SER A 319 4.28 -7.48 -8.93
C SER A 319 5.20 -8.17 -9.94
N GLY A 320 5.81 -9.31 -9.58
CA GLY A 320 6.49 -10.20 -10.54
C GLY A 320 7.95 -10.52 -10.19
N SER A 321 8.50 -11.42 -11.03
CA SER A 321 9.79 -12.07 -10.84
C SER A 321 10.61 -12.16 -12.14
N ALA A 322 10.30 -11.31 -13.13
CA ALA A 322 10.91 -11.36 -14.46
C ALA A 322 12.45 -11.32 -14.40
N ASN A 323 13.02 -10.55 -13.48
CA ASN A 323 14.47 -10.42 -13.35
C ASN A 323 15.12 -11.59 -12.59
N CYS A 324 14.35 -12.32 -11.77
CA CYS A 324 14.80 -13.60 -11.22
C CYS A 324 15.04 -14.63 -12.32
N LYS A 325 14.19 -14.64 -13.36
CA LYS A 325 14.36 -15.51 -14.53
C LYS A 325 15.59 -15.12 -15.35
N VAL A 326 15.84 -13.82 -15.56
CA VAL A 326 17.04 -13.33 -16.26
C VAL A 326 18.31 -13.79 -15.54
N TRP A 327 18.36 -13.66 -14.21
CA TRP A 327 19.49 -14.15 -13.42
C TRP A 327 19.62 -15.68 -13.45
N GLN A 328 18.50 -16.40 -13.35
CA GLN A 328 18.50 -17.87 -13.44
C GLN A 328 19.06 -18.36 -14.80
N ASP A 329 18.73 -17.69 -15.91
CA ASP A 329 19.23 -18.04 -17.23
C ASP A 329 20.73 -17.78 -17.36
N TYR A 330 21.24 -16.74 -16.70
CA TYR A 330 22.68 -16.53 -16.56
C TYR A 330 23.34 -17.69 -15.79
N CYS A 331 22.75 -18.16 -14.68
CA CYS A 331 23.27 -19.32 -13.96
C CYS A 331 23.28 -20.61 -14.81
N LYS A 332 22.23 -20.84 -15.62
CA LYS A 332 22.18 -21.97 -16.58
C LYS A 332 23.28 -21.88 -17.64
N SER A 333 23.60 -20.68 -18.10
CA SER A 333 24.71 -20.49 -19.05
C SER A 333 26.06 -20.87 -18.43
N MET A 334 26.29 -20.55 -17.15
CA MET A 334 27.50 -20.94 -16.43
C MET A 334 27.59 -22.44 -16.22
N GLU A 335 26.47 -23.10 -15.90
CA GLU A 335 26.41 -24.57 -15.79
C GLU A 335 26.84 -25.26 -17.08
N GLY A 336 26.38 -24.76 -18.24
CA GLY A 336 26.83 -25.24 -19.55
C GLY A 336 28.34 -25.09 -19.78
N VAL A 337 28.93 -23.98 -19.32
CA VAL A 337 30.40 -23.76 -19.38
C VAL A 337 31.12 -24.77 -18.49
N CYS A 338 30.68 -24.97 -17.25
CA CYS A 338 31.34 -25.89 -16.32
C CYS A 338 31.22 -27.36 -16.74
N GLY A 339 30.11 -27.76 -17.38
CA GLY A 339 29.88 -29.11 -17.88
C GLY A 339 30.57 -29.43 -19.21
N GLY A 340 30.96 -28.43 -19.99
CA GLY A 340 31.49 -28.58 -21.36
C GLY A 340 32.99 -28.91 -21.46
N GLY A 341 33.75 -28.89 -20.36
CA GLY A 341 35.16 -29.34 -20.30
C GLY A 341 36.21 -28.49 -21.05
N LYS A 342 35.84 -27.32 -21.59
CA LYS A 342 36.77 -26.31 -22.17
C LYS A 342 37.14 -25.25 -21.14
N ASP A 343 37.94 -24.24 -21.54
CA ASP A 343 38.40 -23.11 -20.73
C ASP A 343 37.36 -22.70 -19.66
N VAL A 344 37.68 -23.09 -18.43
CA VAL A 344 36.86 -22.88 -17.23
C VAL A 344 37.23 -21.57 -16.56
N SER A 345 37.80 -20.60 -17.28
CA SER A 345 37.97 -19.25 -16.75
C SER A 345 36.65 -18.46 -16.80
N GLY A 346 36.32 -17.77 -15.71
CA GLY A 346 35.07 -17.04 -15.60
C GLY A 346 34.94 -16.24 -14.30
N PRO A 347 33.72 -15.80 -13.94
CA PRO A 347 32.48 -15.99 -14.67
C PRO A 347 32.43 -15.18 -15.98
N PRO A 348 31.63 -15.60 -16.97
CA PRO A 348 31.27 -14.75 -18.10
C PRO A 348 30.67 -13.43 -17.61
N ALA A 349 30.94 -12.32 -18.31
CA ALA A 349 30.33 -11.05 -17.95
C ALA A 349 28.79 -11.16 -18.03
N PHE A 350 28.09 -10.69 -16.99
CA PHE A 350 26.64 -10.63 -17.01
C PHE A 350 26.17 -9.60 -18.04
N GLN A 351 25.32 -10.03 -18.98
CA GLN A 351 24.77 -9.20 -20.07
C GLN A 351 23.25 -9.02 -19.98
N GLY A 352 22.62 -9.51 -18.90
CA GLY A 352 21.18 -9.41 -18.72
C GLY A 352 20.74 -7.95 -18.57
N LYS A 353 19.58 -7.62 -19.15
CA LYS A 353 18.95 -6.31 -18.99
C LYS A 353 17.82 -6.41 -17.98
N GLU A 354 17.70 -5.40 -17.11
CA GLU A 354 16.55 -5.30 -16.20
C GLU A 354 15.27 -5.18 -17.03
N LEU A 355 14.30 -6.04 -16.71
CA LEU A 355 12.97 -6.04 -17.26
C LEU A 355 12.02 -5.39 -16.25
N THR A 356 11.09 -4.59 -16.75
CA THR A 356 9.97 -4.06 -15.97
C THR A 356 8.69 -4.40 -16.71
N ALA A 357 7.58 -4.51 -15.99
CA ALA A 357 6.26 -4.52 -16.60
C ALA A 357 6.11 -3.30 -17.54
N LYS A 358 5.35 -3.50 -18.62
CA LYS A 358 5.10 -2.44 -19.60
C LYS A 358 4.30 -1.33 -18.92
N VAL A 359 4.84 -0.11 -18.95
CA VAL A 359 4.10 1.06 -18.45
C VAL A 359 2.85 1.24 -19.33
N PRO A 360 1.64 1.32 -18.75
CA PRO A 360 0.40 1.23 -19.52
C PRO A 360 0.10 2.48 -20.36
N GLY A 361 0.79 3.61 -20.11
CA GLY A 361 0.68 4.84 -20.89
C GLY A 361 1.69 5.89 -20.45
N ASP A 362 1.49 7.13 -20.91
CA ASP A 362 2.32 8.26 -20.49
C ASP A 362 2.18 8.51 -18.98
N ILE A 363 3.30 8.81 -18.32
CA ILE A 363 3.29 9.20 -16.92
C ILE A 363 2.57 10.55 -16.79
N PRO A 364 1.44 10.62 -16.07
CA PRO A 364 0.67 11.85 -15.99
C PRO A 364 1.45 12.92 -15.23
N LYS A 365 1.23 14.18 -15.62
CA LYS A 365 1.57 15.32 -14.76
C LYS A 365 0.88 15.18 -13.39
N PRO A 366 1.38 15.84 -12.34
CA PRO A 366 0.68 15.93 -11.07
C PRO A 366 -0.79 16.29 -11.29
N TRP A 367 -1.69 15.57 -10.63
CA TRP A 367 -3.12 15.85 -10.75
C TRP A 367 -3.45 17.15 -10.04
N ASP A 368 -4.24 18.01 -10.69
CA ASP A 368 -4.60 19.33 -10.14
C ASP A 368 -5.40 19.18 -8.84
N ASN A 369 -4.99 19.93 -7.80
CA ASN A 369 -5.66 19.92 -6.51
C ASN A 369 -6.96 20.73 -6.61
N HIS A 370 -8.12 20.11 -6.35
CA HIS A 370 -9.38 20.84 -6.37
C HIS A 370 -9.55 21.83 -5.19
N GLU A 371 -8.83 21.67 -4.06
CA GLU A 371 -8.75 22.68 -2.99
C GLU A 371 -7.41 22.56 -2.23
N ARG A 372 -6.48 23.51 -2.38
CA ARG A 372 -5.17 23.51 -1.69
C ARG A 372 -5.12 24.64 -0.66
N SER A 373 -5.09 24.31 0.63
CA SER A 373 -4.74 25.28 1.67
C SER A 373 -3.21 25.42 1.74
N THR A 374 -2.67 26.56 1.33
CA THR A 374 -1.25 26.88 1.45
C THR A 374 -0.96 27.41 2.84
N GLY A 375 -0.11 26.72 3.60
CA GLY A 375 0.33 27.20 4.91
C GLY A 375 1.39 28.30 4.77
N GLY A 376 0.97 29.57 4.77
CA GLY A 376 1.84 30.71 5.06
C GLY A 376 1.83 31.84 4.03
N GLY A 377 1.22 32.97 4.40
CA GLY A 377 1.23 34.24 3.68
C GLY A 377 -0.01 35.05 4.03
N ALA A 378 0.07 35.89 5.07
CA ALA A 378 -1.00 36.80 5.44
C ALA A 378 -1.14 37.89 4.37
N ASP A 379 -2.27 37.94 3.68
CA ASP A 379 -2.75 39.14 2.99
C ASP A 379 -4.15 39.48 3.49
N THR A 380 -4.22 40.64 4.13
CA THR A 380 -5.40 41.28 4.70
C THR A 380 -6.30 41.84 3.61
N ASN A 381 -7.43 41.20 3.33
CA ASN A 381 -8.75 41.82 3.11
C ASN A 381 -9.72 40.82 2.48
N ALA A 382 -10.60 40.25 3.30
CA ALA A 382 -11.91 39.81 2.85
C ALA A 382 -12.86 39.82 4.03
N THR A 383 -13.69 40.87 4.07
CA THR A 383 -14.79 41.06 4.99
C THR A 383 -15.78 39.90 4.83
N ALA A 384 -15.81 38.98 5.80
CA ALA A 384 -16.81 37.93 5.87
C ALA A 384 -17.56 38.06 7.20
N THR A 385 -18.81 38.50 7.09
CA THR A 385 -19.81 38.64 8.13
C THR A 385 -20.03 37.28 8.81
N ALA A 386 -19.58 37.16 10.05
CA ALA A 386 -19.83 35.99 10.89
C ALA A 386 -21.24 36.09 11.50
N THR A 387 -22.15 35.22 11.05
CA THR A 387 -23.39 34.94 11.78
C THR A 387 -23.12 33.78 12.72
N ALA A 388 -23.03 34.09 14.01
CA ALA A 388 -22.86 33.14 15.08
C ALA A 388 -24.09 32.23 15.21
N VAL A 389 -23.87 30.92 15.40
CA VAL A 389 -24.87 30.03 16.00
C VAL A 389 -24.20 29.32 17.17
N ALA A 390 -24.82 29.51 18.33
CA ALA A 390 -24.31 29.21 19.65
C ALA A 390 -24.16 27.70 19.92
N SER A 391 -23.09 27.38 20.65
CA SER A 391 -22.87 26.09 21.30
C SER A 391 -23.66 26.01 22.60
N ALA A 392 -24.17 24.82 22.93
CA ALA A 392 -24.65 24.45 24.25
C ALA A 392 -24.14 23.03 24.61
N PRO A 393 -23.99 22.71 25.92
CA PRO A 393 -22.81 22.02 26.43
C PRO A 393 -22.97 20.51 26.67
N ALA A 394 -21.81 19.88 26.88
CA ALA A 394 -21.62 18.50 27.29
C ALA A 394 -22.26 18.19 28.65
N ALA A 395 -22.86 17.00 28.75
CA ALA A 395 -23.17 16.34 30.01
C ALA A 395 -22.46 15.00 30.08
N VAL A 396 -21.50 14.92 31.01
CA VAL A 396 -20.88 13.70 31.53
C VAL A 396 -21.91 12.92 32.35
N SER A 397 -21.99 11.61 32.14
CA SER A 397 -22.60 10.70 33.11
C SER A 397 -21.76 9.43 33.21
N SER A 398 -21.23 9.23 34.41
CA SER A 398 -20.45 8.10 34.91
C SER A 398 -21.36 6.95 35.35
N MET A 399 -21.03 5.69 35.01
CA MET A 399 -21.42 4.49 35.78
C MET A 399 -20.70 3.20 35.27
N PRO A 400 -20.68 2.08 36.03
CA PRO A 400 -19.50 1.50 36.70
C PRO A 400 -19.03 0.15 36.07
N PRO A 401 -18.05 -0.61 36.63
CA PRO A 401 -17.53 -1.81 35.98
C PRO A 401 -18.37 -3.05 36.35
N SER A 402 -18.64 -3.92 35.37
CA SER A 402 -19.25 -5.23 35.62
C SER A 402 -18.51 -6.34 34.86
N ASN A 403 -17.71 -7.06 35.65
CA ASN A 403 -17.29 -8.44 35.40
C ASN A 403 -18.51 -9.34 35.70
N GLY A 404 -18.82 -10.33 34.88
CA GLY A 404 -19.90 -11.27 35.19
C GLY A 404 -20.35 -12.18 34.06
N THR A 405 -19.85 -13.42 34.11
CA THR A 405 -20.26 -14.61 33.37
C THR A 405 -21.78 -14.92 33.47
N GLY A 406 -22.41 -15.32 32.36
CA GLY A 406 -23.79 -15.83 32.40
C GLY A 406 -24.34 -16.23 31.02
N TYR A 407 -24.43 -17.54 30.79
CA TYR A 407 -25.01 -18.21 29.63
C TYR A 407 -26.47 -17.81 29.36
N GLY A 408 -26.82 -17.54 28.10
CA GLY A 408 -28.19 -17.25 27.64
C GLY A 408 -28.65 -18.16 26.49
N SER A 409 -29.45 -19.16 26.85
CA SER A 409 -30.54 -19.83 26.11
C SER A 409 -30.44 -20.03 24.58
N GLY A 410 -30.17 -21.27 24.16
CA GLY A 410 -30.26 -21.72 22.77
C GLY A 410 -31.69 -21.84 22.22
N ALA A 411 -31.83 -21.74 20.90
CA ALA A 411 -33.10 -21.93 20.20
C ALA A 411 -33.58 -23.38 20.38
N ALA A 412 -34.70 -23.55 21.10
CA ALA A 412 -35.34 -24.84 21.33
C ALA A 412 -35.68 -25.52 19.99
N GLY A 413 -35.09 -26.70 19.74
CA GLY A 413 -35.41 -27.56 18.60
C GLY A 413 -34.30 -27.82 17.58
N SER A 414 -33.10 -27.25 17.73
CA SER A 414 -32.01 -27.47 16.78
C SER A 414 -31.33 -28.83 16.99
N LYS A 415 -31.15 -29.62 15.92
CA LYS A 415 -30.45 -30.92 15.99
C LYS A 415 -28.94 -30.71 16.09
N THR A 416 -28.22 -31.53 16.87
CA THR A 416 -26.76 -31.47 16.92
C THR A 416 -26.16 -31.78 15.55
N SER A 417 -25.21 -30.94 15.11
CA SER A 417 -24.56 -31.04 13.82
C SER A 417 -23.73 -32.32 13.68
N THR A 418 -23.97 -33.07 12.60
CA THR A 418 -23.21 -34.27 12.23
C THR A 418 -22.32 -34.08 11.01
N ASP A 419 -22.49 -32.98 10.27
CA ASP A 419 -21.74 -32.64 9.04
C ASP A 419 -20.85 -31.40 9.19
N GLY A 420 -20.79 -30.81 10.40
CA GLY A 420 -19.99 -29.63 10.71
C GLY A 420 -20.67 -28.30 10.39
N ARG A 421 -21.94 -28.30 9.94
CA ARG A 421 -22.71 -27.09 9.65
C ARG A 421 -23.67 -26.70 10.77
N CYS A 422 -23.98 -25.42 10.89
CA CYS A 422 -24.88 -24.88 11.92
C CYS A 422 -25.65 -23.66 11.44
N GLY A 423 -26.54 -23.12 12.28
CA GLY A 423 -27.27 -21.88 11.98
C GLY A 423 -28.73 -22.12 11.58
N GLY A 424 -29.51 -21.04 11.51
CA GLY A 424 -30.96 -21.06 11.26
C GLY A 424 -31.35 -21.73 9.93
N ASP A 425 -30.53 -21.53 8.90
CA ASP A 425 -30.74 -22.11 7.55
C ASP A 425 -30.61 -23.64 7.51
N LYS A 426 -29.99 -24.23 8.53
CA LYS A 426 -29.79 -25.68 8.66
C LYS A 426 -30.58 -26.30 9.80
N GLY A 427 -31.10 -25.49 10.73
CA GLY A 427 -31.77 -25.96 11.94
C GLY A 427 -30.86 -26.80 12.84
N GLN A 428 -29.55 -26.54 12.82
CA GLN A 428 -28.53 -27.36 13.50
C GLN A 428 -27.66 -26.54 14.46
N THR A 429 -27.28 -27.16 15.58
CA THR A 429 -26.43 -26.58 16.62
C THR A 429 -25.07 -27.29 16.69
N CYS A 430 -24.02 -26.54 16.98
CA CYS A 430 -22.69 -27.07 17.23
C CYS A 430 -22.52 -27.66 18.63
N ARG A 431 -23.44 -27.36 19.56
CA ARG A 431 -23.40 -27.90 20.93
C ARG A 431 -23.50 -29.43 20.90
N GLY A 432 -22.47 -30.10 21.43
CA GLY A 432 -22.35 -31.56 21.42
C GLY A 432 -21.83 -32.16 20.11
N SER A 433 -21.44 -31.34 19.13
CA SER A 433 -20.88 -31.81 17.86
C SER A 433 -19.40 -32.16 17.97
N ALA A 434 -18.94 -33.16 17.21
CA ALA A 434 -17.53 -33.55 17.14
C ALA A 434 -16.61 -32.48 16.52
N TYR A 435 -17.18 -31.51 15.80
CA TYR A 435 -16.44 -30.44 15.13
C TYR A 435 -16.16 -29.23 16.02
N GLY A 436 -16.72 -29.19 17.23
CA GLY A 436 -16.59 -28.08 18.17
C GLY A 436 -17.94 -27.44 18.51
N SER A 437 -18.00 -26.72 19.62
CA SER A 437 -19.27 -26.23 20.19
C SER A 437 -19.71 -24.86 19.68
N CYS A 438 -18.87 -24.14 18.94
CA CYS A 438 -19.15 -22.78 18.49
C CYS A 438 -19.63 -22.75 17.04
N CYS A 439 -20.68 -21.98 16.76
CA CYS A 439 -21.21 -21.80 15.42
C CYS A 439 -20.72 -20.47 14.85
N SER A 440 -19.83 -20.50 13.86
CA SER A 440 -19.29 -19.28 13.23
C SER A 440 -20.34 -18.51 12.44
N SER A 441 -20.06 -17.24 12.13
CA SER A 441 -20.86 -16.42 11.21
C SER A 441 -20.98 -17.02 9.80
N MET A 442 -20.12 -17.99 9.46
CA MET A 442 -20.13 -18.71 8.18
C MET A 442 -20.89 -20.03 8.23
N ASN A 443 -21.70 -20.28 9.26
CA ASN A 443 -22.51 -21.50 9.44
C ASN A 443 -21.68 -22.79 9.59
N TRP A 444 -20.49 -22.69 10.21
CA TRP A 444 -19.62 -23.84 10.50
C TRP A 444 -19.34 -24.01 11.99
N CYS A 445 -19.27 -25.27 12.43
CA CYS A 445 -18.88 -25.67 13.77
C CYS A 445 -17.36 -25.69 13.95
N GLY A 446 -16.91 -25.17 15.08
CA GLY A 446 -15.48 -25.13 15.43
C GLY A 446 -15.25 -24.80 16.90
N THR A 447 -13.98 -24.83 17.31
CA THR A 447 -13.52 -24.43 18.66
C THR A 447 -12.57 -23.24 18.67
N SER A 448 -12.10 -22.79 17.50
CA SER A 448 -11.15 -21.68 17.39
C SER A 448 -11.82 -20.32 17.62
N SER A 449 -11.02 -19.30 17.92
CA SER A 449 -11.49 -17.91 18.08
C SER A 449 -12.29 -17.40 16.87
N ARG A 450 -11.99 -17.89 15.66
CA ARG A 450 -12.76 -17.57 14.45
C ARG A 450 -14.19 -18.14 14.46
N HIS A 451 -14.44 -19.21 15.21
CA HIS A 451 -15.76 -19.83 15.34
C HIS A 451 -16.50 -19.36 16.59
N CYS A 452 -15.77 -19.11 17.69
CA CYS A 452 -16.35 -18.75 18.98
C CYS A 452 -16.41 -17.23 19.24
N GLY A 453 -15.63 -16.43 18.51
CA GLY A 453 -15.50 -14.98 18.74
C GLY A 453 -16.51 -14.16 17.94
N GLU A 454 -16.07 -13.01 17.43
CA GLU A 454 -16.95 -12.03 16.78
C GLU A 454 -17.74 -12.64 15.61
N GLY A 455 -19.07 -12.49 15.65
CA GLY A 455 -20.00 -13.07 14.68
C GLY A 455 -20.43 -14.52 14.96
N CYS A 456 -20.00 -15.11 16.09
CA CYS A 456 -20.50 -16.40 16.52
C CYS A 456 -22.01 -16.36 16.81
N GLN A 457 -22.73 -17.35 16.31
CA GLN A 457 -24.18 -17.47 16.41
C GLN A 457 -24.57 -18.13 17.73
N GLY A 458 -24.81 -17.32 18.77
CA GLY A 458 -25.11 -17.78 20.13
C GLY A 458 -26.31 -18.74 20.23
N SER A 459 -27.30 -18.60 19.36
CA SER A 459 -28.46 -19.51 19.31
C SER A 459 -28.09 -20.93 18.85
N PHE A 460 -26.97 -21.11 18.14
CA PHE A 460 -26.54 -22.37 17.52
C PHE A 460 -25.14 -22.83 17.98
N GLY A 461 -24.46 -22.12 18.89
CA GLY A 461 -23.17 -22.53 19.46
C GLY A 461 -22.73 -21.71 20.67
N ASP A 462 -21.70 -22.17 21.37
CA ASP A 462 -21.17 -21.56 22.61
C ASP A 462 -20.17 -20.43 22.31
N CYS A 463 -20.68 -19.22 22.13
CA CYS A 463 -19.87 -18.04 21.82
C CYS A 463 -19.18 -17.45 23.05
N LYS A 464 -18.04 -16.77 22.84
CA LYS A 464 -17.18 -16.22 23.90
C LYS A 464 -16.94 -14.73 23.75
#